data_AF-A0A4Y2KSC3-F1
#
_entry.id   AF-A0A4Y2KSC3-F1
#
_cell.length_a   1.000
_cell.length_b   1.000
_cell.length_c   1.000
_cell.angle_alpha   90.00
_cell.angle_beta   90.00
_cell.angle_gamma   90.00
#
_symmetry.space_group_name_H-M   'P 1'
#
loop_
_entity.id
_entity.type
_entity.pdbx_description
1 polymer ?
#
loop_
_entity_poly.entity_id
_entity_poly.type
_entity_poly.pdbx_seq_one_letter_code
_entity_poly.pdbx_strand_id
1 'polypeptide(L)'
;MVSQFIVLFAMLSKILGFYGYFNVILDVENSVFASLQSISFLTIIFFASAVKREDEDLRNHVHHIGFQWSLAEETKECSKLLVRFIESKHHLVLTAGGIFHFTKSFLFSSIGVLITYNLLFLQLGTPKEEEK
;
A
#
# COMPACT_ATOMS: atom_id res chain seq x y z
N MET A 1 -4.75 -1.85 -23.19
CA MET A 1 -4.66 -1.30 -21.82
C MET A 1 -3.65 -2.15 -21.07
N VAL A 2 -2.39 -1.71 -20.99
CA VAL A 2 -1.34 -2.48 -20.33
C VAL A 2 -1.58 -2.41 -18.82
N SER A 3 -1.70 -3.55 -18.17
CA SER A 3 -1.97 -3.63 -16.73
C SER A 3 -0.83 -2.96 -15.94
N GLN A 4 -1.17 -2.13 -14.95
CA GLN A 4 -0.19 -1.46 -14.07
C GLN A 4 0.77 -2.45 -13.40
N PHE A 5 0.35 -3.70 -13.22
CA PHE A 5 1.17 -4.79 -12.75
C PHE A 5 2.30 -5.17 -13.71
N ILE A 6 2.03 -5.20 -15.02
CA ILE A 6 3.03 -5.56 -16.05
C ILE A 6 4.14 -4.50 -16.10
N VAL A 7 3.76 -3.23 -15.92
CA VAL A 7 4.67 -2.09 -15.85
C VAL A 7 5.58 -2.17 -14.61
N LEU A 8 4.99 -2.46 -13.44
CA LEU A 8 5.70 -2.69 -12.18
C LEU A 8 6.68 -3.87 -12.25
N PHE A 9 6.23 -4.96 -12.87
CA PHE A 9 7.02 -6.17 -13.06
C PHE A 9 8.23 -5.93 -13.97
N ALA A 10 8.02 -5.33 -15.15
CA ALA A 10 9.08 -5.03 -16.11
C ALA A 10 10.19 -4.13 -15.52
N MET A 11 9.82 -3.21 -14.62
CA MET A 11 10.78 -2.32 -13.98
C MET A 11 11.62 -2.96 -12.90
N LEU A 12 11.01 -3.74 -12.03
CA LEU A 12 11.77 -4.50 -11.04
C LEU A 12 12.72 -5.48 -11.73
N SER A 13 12.29 -6.10 -12.82
CA SER A 13 13.15 -6.94 -13.67
C SER A 13 14.34 -6.13 -14.18
N LYS A 14 14.11 -4.91 -14.69
CA LYS A 14 15.18 -4.05 -15.21
C LYS A 14 16.14 -3.55 -14.14
N ILE A 15 15.64 -3.10 -12.98
CA ILE A 15 16.47 -2.65 -11.83
C ILE A 15 17.34 -3.80 -11.31
N LEU A 16 16.79 -5.01 -11.28
CA LEU A 16 17.52 -6.21 -10.89
C LEU A 16 18.47 -6.73 -11.99
N GLY A 17 18.50 -6.11 -13.17
CA GLY A 17 19.41 -6.43 -14.27
C GLY A 17 18.94 -7.57 -15.18
N PHE A 18 17.65 -7.90 -15.18
CA PHE A 18 17.09 -9.11 -15.78
C PHE A 18 16.66 -8.98 -17.26
N TYR A 19 16.65 -7.77 -17.84
CA TYR A 19 16.34 -7.55 -19.26
C TYR A 19 17.50 -6.87 -19.98
N GLY A 20 18.08 -7.57 -20.96
CA GLY A 20 19.12 -7.06 -21.84
C GLY A 20 18.55 -6.29 -23.04
N TYR A 21 18.89 -5.00 -23.11
CA TYR A 21 18.90 -4.11 -24.27
C TYR A 21 17.89 -4.39 -25.42
N PHE A 22 16.78 -3.64 -25.43
CA PHE A 22 16.06 -3.30 -26.66
C PHE A 22 15.86 -1.78 -26.70
N ASN A 23 16.30 -1.11 -27.77
CA ASN A 23 16.15 0.33 -28.07
C ASN A 23 16.22 1.30 -26.87
N VAL A 24 17.45 1.75 -26.57
CA VAL A 24 17.83 2.60 -25.42
C VAL A 24 16.91 3.79 -25.15
N ILE A 25 16.41 4.49 -26.17
CA ILE A 25 15.60 5.72 -25.97
C ILE A 25 14.16 5.37 -25.56
N LEU A 26 13.49 4.47 -26.29
CA LEU A 26 12.16 3.98 -25.95
C LEU A 26 12.16 3.21 -24.62
N ASP A 27 13.26 2.51 -24.33
CA ASP A 27 13.41 1.70 -23.13
C ASP A 27 13.80 2.52 -21.89
N VAL A 28 14.48 3.66 -22.05
CA VAL A 28 14.69 4.64 -20.96
C VAL A 28 13.41 5.39 -20.66
N GLU A 29 12.69 5.87 -21.68
CA GLU A 29 11.43 6.59 -21.48
C GLU A 29 10.39 5.69 -20.79
N ASN A 30 10.19 4.48 -21.31
CA ASN A 30 9.24 3.53 -20.73
C ASN A 30 9.69 3.05 -19.34
N SER A 31 11.01 2.98 -19.09
CA SER A 31 11.55 2.67 -17.76
C SER A 31 11.33 3.81 -16.76
N VAL A 32 11.57 5.07 -17.13
CA VAL A 32 11.37 6.22 -16.24
C VAL A 32 9.88 6.38 -15.90
N PHE A 33 8.99 6.26 -16.88
CA PHE A 33 7.55 6.32 -16.61
C PHE A 33 7.08 5.17 -15.72
N ALA A 34 7.63 3.97 -15.92
CA ALA A 34 7.28 2.80 -15.13
C ALA A 34 7.82 2.84 -13.69
N SER A 35 9.01 3.43 -13.43
CA SER A 35 9.48 3.66 -12.05
C SER A 35 8.63 4.69 -11.35
N LEU A 36 8.35 5.82 -12.01
CA LEU A 36 7.46 6.86 -11.48
C LEU A 36 6.09 6.29 -11.12
N GLN A 37 5.54 5.41 -11.96
CA GLN A 37 4.25 4.78 -11.70
C GLN A 37 4.32 3.75 -10.58
N SER A 38 5.40 2.98 -10.46
CA SER A 38 5.63 2.04 -9.35
C SER A 38 5.77 2.77 -8.01
N ILE A 39 6.59 3.82 -7.99
CA ILE A 39 6.80 4.66 -6.80
C ILE A 39 5.47 5.28 -6.39
N SER A 40 4.75 5.87 -7.35
CA SER A 40 3.44 6.48 -7.12
C SER A 40 2.44 5.47 -6.54
N PHE A 41 2.38 4.25 -7.08
CA PHE A 41 1.53 3.18 -6.56
C PHE A 41 1.88 2.82 -5.10
N LEU A 42 3.18 2.62 -4.80
CA LEU A 42 3.64 2.31 -3.45
C LEU A 42 3.37 3.47 -2.48
N THR A 43 3.59 4.71 -2.91
CA THR A 43 3.32 5.91 -2.12
C THR A 43 1.84 6.03 -1.79
N ILE A 44 0.95 5.83 -2.78
CA ILE A 44 -0.50 5.86 -2.57
C ILE A 44 -0.93 4.79 -1.56
N ILE A 45 -0.45 3.54 -1.71
CA ILE A 45 -0.78 2.46 -0.77
C ILE A 45 -0.24 2.76 0.62
N PHE A 46 0.97 3.29 0.72
CA PHE A 46 1.58 3.65 1.99
C PHE A 46 0.73 4.68 2.74
N PHE A 47 0.36 5.78 2.09
CA PHE A 47 -0.52 6.79 2.69
C PHE A 47 -1.91 6.22 3.00
N ALA A 48 -2.47 5.43 2.08
CA ALA A 48 -3.77 4.81 2.30
C ALA A 48 -3.76 3.86 3.51
N SER A 49 -2.63 3.19 3.75
CA SER A 49 -2.45 2.30 4.90
C SER A 49 -2.31 3.04 6.24
N ALA A 50 -1.94 4.32 6.22
CA ALA A 50 -1.84 5.13 7.42
C ALA A 50 -3.21 5.59 7.92
N VAL A 51 -4.19 5.77 7.02
CA VAL A 51 -5.54 6.30 7.37
C VAL A 51 -6.21 5.50 8.48
N LYS A 52 -6.11 4.16 8.46
CA LYS A 52 -6.66 3.32 9.52
C LYS A 52 -6.06 3.64 10.89
N ARG A 53 -4.73 3.84 10.94
CA ARG A 53 -4.02 4.14 12.19
C ARG A 53 -4.37 5.54 12.70
N GLU A 54 -4.45 6.52 11.81
CA GLU A 54 -4.84 7.89 12.16
C GLU A 54 -6.29 7.96 12.67
N ASP A 55 -7.21 7.17 12.09
CA ASP A 55 -8.59 7.01 12.60
C ASP A 55 -8.61 6.42 14.01
N GLU A 56 -7.84 5.35 14.25
CA GLU A 56 -7.72 4.73 15.57
C GLU A 56 -7.13 5.70 16.61
N ASP A 57 -6.08 6.44 16.26
CA ASP A 57 -5.45 7.43 17.15
C ASP A 57 -6.39 8.58 17.48
N LEU A 58 -7.08 9.13 16.48
CA LEU A 58 -8.09 10.17 16.68
C LEU A 58 -9.22 9.70 17.58
N ARG A 59 -9.74 8.48 17.36
CA ARG A 59 -10.79 7.91 18.21
C ARG A 59 -10.32 7.75 19.65
N ASN A 60 -9.11 7.22 19.86
CA ASN A 60 -8.52 7.10 21.19
C ASN A 60 -8.39 8.47 21.88
N HIS A 61 -7.96 9.49 21.14
CA HIS A 61 -7.86 10.85 21.66
C HIS A 61 -9.23 11.39 22.08
N VAL A 62 -10.28 11.18 21.28
CA VAL A 62 -11.61 11.66 21.66
C VAL A 62 -12.22 10.82 22.79
N HIS A 63 -11.95 9.51 22.88
CA HIS A 63 -12.30 8.71 24.05
C HIS A 63 -11.63 9.24 25.31
N HIS A 64 -10.36 9.68 25.22
CA HIS A 64 -9.67 10.30 26.34
C HIS A 64 -10.34 11.62 26.77
N ILE A 65 -10.67 12.50 25.81
CA ILE A 65 -11.40 13.75 26.10
C ILE A 65 -12.76 13.43 26.74
N GLY A 66 -13.51 12.48 26.17
CA GLY A 66 -14.78 12.02 26.72
C GLY A 66 -14.62 11.53 28.15
N PHE A 67 -13.59 10.73 28.44
CA PHE A 67 -13.29 10.28 29.80
C PHE A 67 -13.02 11.46 30.75
N GLN A 68 -12.18 12.41 30.36
CA GLN A 68 -11.90 13.61 31.17
C GLN A 68 -13.18 14.40 31.48
N TRP A 69 -14.06 14.57 30.49
CA TRP A 69 -15.34 15.25 30.67
C TRP A 69 -16.35 14.44 31.47
N SER A 70 -16.19 13.13 31.58
CA SER A 70 -17.06 12.29 32.43
C SER A 70 -16.81 12.50 33.93
N LEU A 71 -15.63 13.04 34.28
CA LEU A 71 -15.22 13.28 35.67
C LEU A 71 -15.94 14.48 36.30
N ALA A 72 -16.40 15.44 35.50
CA ALA A 72 -17.16 16.59 35.98
C ALA A 72 -18.67 16.34 35.83
N GLU A 73 -19.43 16.56 36.91
CA GLU A 73 -20.89 16.33 36.97
C GLU A 73 -21.65 17.09 35.87
N GLU A 74 -21.22 18.33 35.57
CA GLU A 74 -21.83 19.20 34.56
C GLU A 74 -21.67 18.69 33.12
N THR A 75 -20.57 18.00 32.81
CA THR A 75 -20.24 17.56 31.44
C THR A 75 -20.44 16.06 31.21
N LYS A 76 -20.89 15.33 32.22
CA LYS A 76 -21.03 13.87 32.22
C LYS A 76 -22.00 13.33 31.15
N GLU A 77 -23.16 13.96 31.00
CA GLU A 77 -24.13 13.57 29.97
C GLU A 77 -23.61 13.87 28.56
N CYS A 78 -22.95 15.02 28.37
CA CYS A 78 -22.31 15.38 27.09
C CYS A 78 -21.20 14.40 26.71
N SER A 79 -20.37 13.99 27.68
CA SER A 79 -19.34 12.97 27.50
C SER A 79 -19.93 11.64 27.01
N LYS A 80 -21.02 11.18 27.65
CA LYS A 80 -21.69 9.93 27.27
C LYS A 80 -22.24 9.98 25.85
N LEU A 81 -22.79 11.13 25.44
CA LEU A 81 -23.27 11.33 24.07
C LEU A 81 -22.14 11.34 23.05
N LEU A 82 -21.02 12.00 23.36
CA LEU A 82 -19.82 12.05 22.52
C LEU A 82 -19.23 10.66 22.27
N VAL A 83 -19.07 9.86 23.33
CA VAL A 83 -18.55 8.49 23.24
C VAL A 83 -19.47 7.62 22.38
N ARG A 84 -20.79 7.66 22.63
CA ARG A 84 -21.78 6.93 21.82
C ARG A 84 -21.77 7.38 20.36
N PHE A 85 -21.59 8.67 20.09
CA PHE A 85 -21.51 9.19 18.73
C PHE A 85 -20.31 8.60 17.99
N ILE A 86 -19.14 8.54 18.62
CA ILE A 86 -17.94 7.99 17.99
C ILE A 86 -18.03 6.49 17.78
N GLU A 87 -18.55 5.76 18.76
CA GLU A 87 -18.80 4.31 18.63
C GLU A 87 -19.82 3.99 17.53
N SER A 88 -20.76 4.90 17.27
CA SER A 88 -21.73 4.75 16.17
C SER A 88 -21.12 4.90 14.77
N LYS A 89 -19.92 5.48 14.65
CA LYS A 89 -19.25 5.67 13.36
C LYS A 89 -18.39 4.47 13.03
N HIS A 90 -18.51 3.96 11.80
CA HIS A 90 -17.61 2.94 11.28
C HIS A 90 -16.16 3.44 11.21
N HIS A 91 -15.22 2.52 11.42
CA HIS A 91 -13.80 2.78 11.23
C HIS A 91 -13.51 3.24 9.80
N LEU A 92 -12.67 4.27 9.68
CA LEU A 92 -12.22 4.74 8.38
C LEU A 92 -11.11 3.84 7.88
N VAL A 93 -11.43 3.01 6.88
CA VAL A 93 -10.46 2.16 6.20
C VAL A 93 -10.58 2.39 4.71
N LEU A 94 -9.46 2.70 4.07
CA LEU A 94 -9.41 2.77 2.62
C LEU A 94 -9.35 1.36 2.05
N THR A 95 -10.21 1.11 1.07
CA THR A 95 -10.29 -0.17 0.36
C THR A 95 -10.27 0.03 -1.14
N ALA A 96 -9.69 -0.92 -1.86
CA ALA A 96 -9.83 -1.01 -3.31
C ALA A 96 -11.10 -1.81 -3.62
N GLY A 97 -12.21 -1.11 -3.87
CA GLY A 97 -13.49 -1.72 -4.23
C GLY A 97 -14.06 -2.70 -3.20
N GLY A 98 -13.70 -2.56 -1.92
CA GLY A 98 -14.10 -3.47 -0.84
C GLY A 98 -13.37 -4.82 -0.81
N ILE A 99 -12.48 -5.09 -1.77
CA ILE A 99 -11.78 -6.39 -1.87
C ILE A 99 -10.46 -6.37 -1.11
N PHE A 100 -9.71 -5.29 -1.22
CA PHE A 100 -8.41 -5.14 -0.57
C PHE A 100 -8.43 -3.99 0.41
N HIS A 101 -8.02 -4.27 1.64
CA HIS A 101 -7.74 -3.23 2.63
C HIS A 101 -6.31 -2.74 2.44
N PHE A 102 -6.15 -1.43 2.27
CA PHE A 102 -4.82 -0.82 2.27
C PHE A 102 -4.26 -0.91 3.68
N THR A 103 -3.35 -1.85 3.87
CA THR A 103 -2.67 -2.13 5.13
C THR A 103 -1.18 -2.21 4.88
N LYS A 104 -0.36 -2.02 5.92
CA LYS A 104 1.09 -2.19 5.79
C LYS A 104 1.45 -3.61 5.36
N SER A 105 0.72 -4.62 5.85
CA SER A 105 0.89 -6.00 5.41
C SER A 105 0.58 -6.19 3.93
N PHE A 106 -0.46 -5.53 3.39
CA PHE A 106 -0.75 -5.53 1.96
C PHE A 106 0.37 -4.88 1.14
N LEU A 107 0.96 -3.77 1.62
CA LEU A 107 2.12 -3.14 0.98
C LEU A 107 3.31 -4.12 0.92
N PHE A 108 3.69 -4.74 2.03
CA PHE A 108 4.78 -5.71 2.08
C PHE A 108 4.49 -6.95 1.23
N SER A 109 3.25 -7.44 1.23
CA SER A 109 2.84 -8.57 0.40
C SER A 109 2.95 -8.23 -1.10
N SER A 110 2.54 -7.02 -1.49
CA SER A 110 2.65 -6.56 -2.87
C SER A 110 4.11 -6.50 -3.33
N ILE A 111 5.00 -5.95 -2.50
CA ILE A 111 6.45 -5.94 -2.75
C ILE A 111 6.99 -7.37 -2.86
N GLY A 112 6.59 -8.26 -1.94
CA GLY A 112 6.98 -9.66 -1.95
C GLY A 112 6.58 -10.37 -3.23
N VAL A 113 5.31 -10.25 -3.65
CA VAL A 113 4.81 -10.81 -4.92
C VAL A 113 5.64 -10.32 -6.09
N LEU A 114 5.95 -9.02 -6.15
CA LEU A 114 6.76 -8.47 -7.23
C LEU A 114 8.16 -9.11 -7.24
N ILE A 115 8.84 -9.19 -6.10
CA ILE A 115 10.17 -9.81 -6.01
C ILE A 115 10.09 -11.29 -6.43
N THR A 116 9.11 -12.04 -5.91
CA THR A 116 8.94 -13.46 -6.23
C THR A 116 8.72 -13.70 -7.71
N TYR A 117 7.84 -12.93 -8.36
CA TYR A 117 7.63 -13.06 -9.81
C TYR A 117 8.89 -12.73 -10.61
N ASN A 118 9.64 -11.69 -10.19
CA ASN A 118 10.89 -11.33 -10.85
C ASN A 118 11.94 -12.46 -10.75
N LEU A 119 12.06 -13.08 -9.58
CA LEU A 119 12.95 -14.23 -9.39
C LEU A 119 12.51 -15.46 -10.18
N LEU A 120 11.20 -15.75 -10.23
CA LEU A 120 10.66 -16.86 -11.02
C LEU A 120 10.97 -16.68 -12.50
N PHE A 121 10.79 -15.46 -13.01
CA PHE A 121 11.09 -15.15 -14.41
C PHE A 121 12.57 -15.32 -14.73
N LEU A 122 13.45 -14.98 -13.78
CA LEU A 122 14.89 -15.22 -13.93
C LEU A 122 15.22 -16.71 -14.03
N GLN A 123 14.61 -17.55 -13.20
CA GLN A 123 14.79 -19.01 -13.25
C GLN A 123 14.28 -19.63 -14.56
N LEU A 124 13.20 -19.08 -15.11
CA LEU A 124 12.63 -19.53 -16.39
C LEU A 124 13.39 -19.00 -17.61
N GLY A 125 14.04 -17.83 -17.47
CA GLY A 125 14.77 -17.13 -18.53
C GLY A 125 16.24 -17.53 -18.68
N THR A 126 16.84 -18.21 -17.70
CA THR A 126 18.16 -18.83 -17.85
C THR A 126 18.05 -20.04 -18.79
N PRO A 127 18.63 -20.00 -20.02
CA PRO A 127 18.79 -21.20 -20.80
C PRO A 127 19.66 -22.16 -19.98
N LYS A 128 19.24 -23.41 -19.87
CA LYS A 128 20.14 -24.47 -19.39
C LYS A 128 21.30 -24.50 -20.37
N GLU A 129 22.47 -24.01 -19.96
CA GLU A 129 23.71 -24.35 -20.65
C GLU A 129 23.81 -25.87 -20.60
N GLU A 130 23.49 -26.51 -21.72
CA GLU A 130 23.76 -27.92 -21.94
C GLU A 130 25.27 -28.09 -21.89
N GLU A 131 25.76 -28.69 -20.80
CA GLU A 131 27.11 -29.23 -20.70
C GLU A 131 27.38 -30.12 -21.93
N LYS A 132 28.33 -29.71 -22.76
CA LYS A 132 29.01 -30.55 -23.73
C LYS A 132 30.51 -30.28 -23.72
#